data_AF-A0A328KYT0-F1
#
_entry.id   AF-A0A328KYT0-F1
#
_cell.length_a   1.000
_cell.length_b   1.000
_cell.length_c   1.000
_cell.angle_alpha   90.00
_cell.angle_beta   90.00
_cell.angle_gamma   90.00
#
_symmetry.space_group_name_H-M   'P 1'
#
loop_
_entity.id
_entity.type
_entity.pdbx_description
1 polymer ?
#
loop_
_entity_poly.entity_id
_entity_poly.type
_entity_poly.pdbx_seq_one_letter_code
_entity_poly.pdbx_strand_id
1 'polypeptide(L)'
;MFVCILTAFEVCTRAEFTNLNHGNPYQIIPYKKGTNKVIVKTGSKYLSGKEGKGLQYSDSLGDDEVFELVQTGNNHDGKFQFHLINKNGVRLSGNSYIQQFGSDWSFSSELRFTKSNNEINNWLIEWYPGKENERQKYDKIEMIKNEKDPTKYSAKDSSGNVIKNSWVNRENQYFFADAEGALLTGWQDIKGKTYYFHPTDGYMVTVNGSEIDGKYYNFNDDGSLQRSTWKGDTYSDTDGVVIKEGLKDIDGKIYYFQNYNVNKKEIRLEDRDFILHFSDKGALERVSNLKGEAINSIVNVGFDDKVLAFNKDGSILKTGINKREGIIEYYSLEDGSFHTGWKMIDGKRYYFTNGHNTTFNDYKDIDGKKYYFNEDGSVNKTGFEKIDGKLYHFDKKGEAQTGWQTIDNKYYYFDEKGAAKRGWFQVGGGYHFPDYGYFTYYAKEDGSIYTNTKVEINGKTYKFDNHGHKGF
;
A
#
# COMPACT_ATOMS: atom_id res chain seq x y z
N MET A 1 -5.37 -4.77 -33.14
CA MET A 1 -5.86 -3.69 -32.27
C MET A 1 -5.17 -3.91 -30.92
N PHE A 2 -4.18 -3.17 -30.44
CA PHE A 2 -3.58 -1.88 -30.78
C PHE A 2 -2.15 -2.06 -31.33
N VAL A 3 -1.81 -1.39 -32.43
CA VAL A 3 -0.41 -1.17 -32.83
C VAL A 3 -0.06 0.22 -32.33
N CYS A 4 0.39 0.32 -31.07
CA CYS A 4 1.17 1.49 -30.67
C CYS A 4 2.46 1.44 -31.49
N ILE A 5 2.78 2.53 -32.16
CA ILE A 5 4.02 2.73 -32.92
C ILE A 5 5.16 2.68 -31.89
N LEU A 6 5.68 1.48 -31.63
CA LEU A 6 6.92 1.28 -30.89
C LEU A 6 8.05 1.51 -31.89
N THR A 7 8.86 2.53 -31.63
CA THR A 7 10.04 2.87 -32.42
C THR A 7 10.89 1.62 -32.67
N ALA A 8 11.06 1.26 -33.95
CA ALA A 8 11.97 0.21 -34.38
C ALA A 8 13.40 0.76 -34.37
N PHE A 9 14.35 -0.02 -33.86
CA PHE A 9 15.77 0.35 -33.91
C PHE A 9 16.47 -0.43 -35.02
N GLU A 10 17.27 0.28 -35.82
CA GLU A 10 18.19 -0.33 -36.76
C GLU A 10 19.41 -0.88 -36.02
N VAL A 11 19.59 -2.19 -36.12
CA VAL A 11 20.70 -2.91 -35.53
C VAL A 11 21.69 -3.22 -36.64
N CYS A 12 22.95 -2.85 -36.43
CA CYS A 12 24.05 -3.16 -37.32
C CYS A 12 25.03 -4.04 -36.57
N THR A 13 25.12 -5.30 -36.97
CA THR A 13 26.13 -6.21 -36.41
C THR A 13 27.46 -5.91 -37.06
N ARG A 14 28.38 -5.28 -36.31
CA ARG A 14 29.80 -5.36 -36.63
C ARG A 14 30.43 -6.30 -35.63
N ALA A 15 30.33 -7.60 -35.88
CA ALA A 15 31.34 -8.52 -35.40
C ALA A 15 32.59 -8.25 -36.25
N GLU A 16 33.79 -8.36 -35.68
CA GLU A 16 35.03 -8.32 -36.48
C GLU A 16 35.05 -9.40 -37.58
N PHE A 17 34.11 -10.35 -37.53
CA PHE A 17 33.85 -11.33 -38.56
C PHE A 17 32.33 -11.53 -38.74
N THR A 18 31.79 -11.11 -39.89
CA THR A 18 30.44 -11.34 -40.43
C THR A 18 29.31 -10.37 -40.03
N ASN A 19 28.74 -9.73 -41.05
CA ASN A 19 27.50 -9.01 -40.97
C ASN A 19 26.33 -10.01 -41.07
N LEU A 20 25.40 -10.04 -40.10
CA LEU A 20 24.10 -10.67 -40.32
C LEU A 20 23.45 -10.03 -41.56
N ASN A 21 22.77 -10.83 -42.42
CA ASN A 21 22.14 -10.34 -43.67
C ASN A 21 23.08 -9.56 -44.60
N HIS A 22 24.31 -10.03 -44.77
CA HIS A 22 25.31 -9.45 -45.68
C HIS A 22 25.70 -7.98 -45.40
N GLY A 23 25.32 -7.38 -44.27
CA GLY A 23 25.58 -5.96 -43.96
C GLY A 23 24.35 -5.10 -43.88
N ASN A 24 23.20 -5.62 -44.27
CA ASN A 24 21.95 -4.88 -44.25
C ASN A 24 21.36 -4.85 -42.83
N PRO A 25 20.86 -3.69 -42.36
CA PRO A 25 20.34 -3.54 -41.01
C PRO A 25 19.09 -4.37 -40.78
N TYR A 26 18.94 -4.84 -39.54
CA TYR A 26 17.69 -5.44 -39.06
C TYR A 26 16.91 -4.44 -38.22
N GLN A 27 15.59 -4.59 -38.24
CA GLN A 27 14.71 -3.93 -37.30
C GLN A 27 14.38 -4.88 -36.15
N ILE A 28 14.67 -4.47 -34.92
CA ILE A 28 14.19 -5.16 -33.71
C ILE A 28 12.98 -4.40 -33.17
N ILE A 29 11.89 -5.13 -32.96
CA ILE A 29 10.58 -4.59 -32.58
C ILE A 29 10.10 -5.29 -31.31
N PRO A 30 9.68 -4.57 -30.26
CA PRO A 30 9.12 -5.19 -29.06
C PRO A 30 7.83 -5.96 -29.40
N TYR A 31 7.73 -7.21 -28.96
CA TYR A 31 6.56 -8.05 -29.21
C TYR A 31 5.45 -7.80 -28.19
N LYS A 32 5.81 -7.65 -26.92
CA LYS A 32 4.85 -7.45 -25.82
C LYS A 32 5.46 -6.63 -24.69
N LYS A 33 4.78 -5.57 -24.29
CA LYS A 33 5.16 -4.70 -23.15
C LYS A 33 5.22 -5.51 -21.84
N GLY A 34 6.25 -5.23 -21.03
CA GLY A 34 6.53 -5.94 -19.77
C GLY A 34 7.16 -7.32 -19.97
N THR A 35 7.69 -7.61 -21.17
CA THR A 35 8.40 -8.85 -21.48
C THR A 35 9.68 -8.52 -22.24
N ASN A 36 10.67 -9.39 -22.22
CA ASN A 36 11.90 -9.25 -23.01
C ASN A 36 11.71 -9.78 -24.45
N LYS A 37 10.46 -9.96 -24.90
CA LYS A 37 10.16 -10.57 -26.20
C LYS A 37 10.20 -9.56 -27.34
N VAL A 38 10.86 -9.94 -28.43
CA VAL A 38 11.04 -9.12 -29.63
C VAL A 38 10.79 -9.92 -30.91
N ILE A 39 10.54 -9.19 -31.99
CA ILE A 39 10.54 -9.70 -33.35
C ILE A 39 11.71 -9.04 -34.09
N VAL A 40 12.35 -9.78 -35.00
CA VAL A 40 13.45 -9.30 -35.82
C VAL A 40 13.04 -9.34 -37.29
N LYS A 41 13.15 -8.21 -37.99
CA LYS A 41 12.74 -8.08 -39.41
C LYS A 41 13.89 -7.65 -40.31
N THR A 42 13.82 -8.13 -41.55
CA THR A 42 14.60 -7.63 -42.69
C THR A 42 13.66 -7.44 -43.88
N GLY A 43 13.47 -6.17 -44.29
CA GLY A 43 12.43 -5.80 -45.25
C GLY A 43 11.04 -6.26 -44.79
N SER A 44 10.32 -7.02 -45.63
CA SER A 44 9.00 -7.56 -45.30
C SER A 44 9.02 -8.87 -44.50
N LYS A 45 10.19 -9.49 -44.31
CA LYS A 45 10.32 -10.84 -43.73
C LYS A 45 10.72 -10.82 -42.25
N TYR A 46 10.33 -11.87 -41.54
CA TYR A 46 10.63 -12.13 -40.13
C TYR A 46 11.77 -13.14 -40.02
N LEU A 47 12.74 -12.91 -39.14
CA LEU A 47 13.75 -13.92 -38.80
C LEU A 47 13.07 -15.08 -38.08
N SER A 48 13.32 -16.31 -38.53
CA SER A 48 12.79 -17.52 -37.91
C SER A 48 13.83 -18.14 -36.98
N GLY A 49 13.40 -18.50 -35.78
CA GLY A 49 14.17 -19.13 -34.71
C GLY A 49 14.31 -20.63 -34.84
N LYS A 50 13.87 -21.22 -35.95
CA LYS A 50 14.00 -22.65 -36.23
C LYS A 50 15.47 -23.06 -36.23
N GLU A 51 15.76 -24.13 -35.49
CA GLU A 51 17.09 -24.74 -35.44
C GLU A 51 17.37 -25.49 -36.75
N GLY A 52 18.58 -25.34 -37.28
CA GLY A 52 18.96 -25.93 -38.56
C GLY A 52 20.25 -25.33 -39.12
N LYS A 53 20.66 -25.78 -40.32
CA LYS A 53 21.88 -25.28 -40.98
C LYS A 53 21.62 -23.90 -41.61
N GLY A 54 21.78 -22.85 -40.81
CA GLY A 54 21.69 -21.46 -41.27
C GLY A 54 20.42 -20.70 -40.82
N LEU A 55 20.43 -19.38 -41.03
CA LEU A 55 19.29 -18.51 -40.75
C LEU A 55 18.15 -18.72 -41.74
N GLN A 56 16.92 -18.68 -41.21
CA GLN A 56 15.69 -18.83 -41.99
C GLN A 56 14.82 -17.59 -41.84
N TYR A 57 13.96 -17.33 -42.83
CA TYR A 57 13.06 -16.19 -42.83
C TYR A 57 11.64 -16.59 -43.23
N SER A 58 10.66 -16.04 -42.54
CA SER A 58 9.24 -16.30 -42.75
C SER A 58 8.52 -15.04 -43.25
N ASP A 59 7.52 -15.23 -44.10
CA ASP A 59 6.56 -14.18 -44.51
C ASP A 59 5.43 -14.00 -43.47
N SER A 60 5.35 -14.89 -42.49
CA SER A 60 4.31 -14.90 -41.45
C SER A 60 4.91 -14.89 -40.04
N LEU A 61 4.18 -14.35 -39.09
CA LEU A 61 4.58 -14.29 -37.68
C LEU A 61 3.98 -15.47 -36.92
N GLY A 62 4.81 -16.39 -36.44
CA GLY A 62 4.44 -17.48 -35.53
C GLY A 62 5.34 -17.54 -34.30
N ASP A 63 5.24 -18.62 -33.53
CA ASP A 63 6.03 -18.81 -32.30
C ASP A 63 7.54 -18.87 -32.54
N ASP A 64 7.96 -19.28 -33.74
CA ASP A 64 9.37 -19.34 -34.11
C ASP A 64 9.97 -17.96 -34.41
N GLU A 65 9.15 -16.94 -34.69
CA GLU A 65 9.61 -15.59 -35.05
C GLU A 65 9.63 -14.62 -33.85
N VAL A 66 9.33 -15.13 -32.65
CA VAL A 66 9.37 -14.39 -31.39
C VAL A 66 10.57 -14.85 -30.57
N PHE A 67 11.42 -13.89 -30.22
CA PHE A 67 12.68 -14.14 -29.50
C PHE A 67 12.68 -13.46 -28.14
N GLU A 68 13.46 -14.00 -27.22
CA GLU A 68 13.87 -13.26 -26.03
C GLU A 68 15.16 -12.47 -26.34
N LEU A 69 15.13 -11.17 -26.09
CA LEU A 69 16.29 -10.29 -26.14
C LEU A 69 16.91 -10.23 -24.74
N VAL A 70 18.15 -10.65 -24.57
CA VAL A 70 18.79 -10.71 -23.24
C VAL A 70 20.06 -9.87 -23.24
N GLN A 71 20.13 -8.84 -22.39
CA GLN A 71 21.34 -8.04 -22.20
C GLN A 71 22.42 -8.87 -21.50
N THR A 72 23.62 -8.92 -22.07
CA THR A 72 24.72 -9.77 -21.56
C THR A 72 25.90 -9.00 -21.00
N GLY A 73 25.90 -7.68 -21.15
CA GLY A 73 26.94 -6.79 -20.63
C GLY A 73 27.25 -5.66 -21.61
N ASN A 74 28.46 -5.14 -21.49
CA ASN A 74 29.01 -4.14 -22.39
C ASN A 74 30.26 -4.69 -23.08
N ASN A 75 30.48 -4.29 -24.33
CA ASN A 75 31.73 -4.60 -25.04
C ASN A 75 32.92 -3.77 -24.50
N HIS A 76 34.13 -3.97 -25.06
CA HIS A 76 35.32 -3.18 -24.70
C HIS A 76 35.11 -1.66 -24.92
N ASP A 77 34.30 -1.26 -25.91
CA ASP A 77 33.96 0.15 -26.16
C ASP A 77 32.82 0.67 -25.26
N GLY A 78 32.38 -0.13 -24.28
CA GLY A 78 31.32 0.20 -23.35
C GLY A 78 29.91 0.13 -23.93
N LYS A 79 29.69 -0.34 -25.17
CA LYS A 79 28.36 -0.46 -25.80
C LYS A 79 27.60 -1.69 -25.33
N PHE A 80 26.28 -1.55 -25.14
CA PHE A 80 25.40 -2.66 -24.75
C PHE A 80 25.42 -3.81 -25.76
N GLN A 81 25.48 -5.04 -25.23
CA GLN A 81 25.42 -6.29 -26.00
C GLN A 81 24.20 -7.10 -25.62
N PHE A 82 23.60 -7.74 -26.62
CA PHE A 82 22.42 -8.58 -26.44
C PHE A 82 22.53 -9.89 -27.18
N HIS A 83 21.95 -10.93 -26.58
CA HIS A 83 21.68 -12.22 -27.22
C HIS A 83 20.22 -12.29 -27.66
N LEU A 84 19.97 -12.99 -28.77
CA LEU A 84 18.64 -13.48 -29.13
C LEU A 84 18.53 -14.95 -28.79
N ILE A 85 17.44 -15.30 -28.12
CA ILE A 85 17.12 -16.67 -27.72
C ILE A 85 15.77 -17.04 -28.34
N ASN A 86 15.72 -18.18 -29.02
CA ASN A 86 14.47 -18.69 -29.60
C ASN A 86 13.56 -19.30 -28.50
N LYS A 87 12.35 -19.73 -28.89
CA LYS A 87 11.37 -20.34 -27.99
C LYS A 87 11.86 -21.62 -27.26
N ASN A 88 12.89 -22.28 -27.79
CA ASN A 88 13.48 -23.49 -27.22
C ASN A 88 14.64 -23.18 -26.25
N GLY A 89 14.92 -21.90 -25.98
CA GLY A 89 16.06 -21.50 -25.14
C GLY A 89 17.41 -21.53 -25.85
N VAL A 90 17.41 -21.75 -27.17
CA VAL A 90 18.63 -21.82 -27.98
C VAL A 90 19.00 -20.44 -28.47
N ARG A 91 20.29 -20.11 -28.32
CA ARG A 91 20.84 -18.81 -28.68
C ARG A 91 21.18 -18.75 -30.16
N LEU A 92 21.05 -17.57 -30.76
CA LEU A 92 21.66 -17.30 -32.04
C LEU A 92 23.20 -17.32 -31.89
N SER A 93 23.86 -18.20 -32.63
CA SER A 93 25.31 -18.45 -32.58
C SER A 93 25.87 -18.70 -33.98
N GLY A 94 27.19 -18.71 -34.13
CA GLY A 94 27.77 -18.95 -35.44
C GLY A 94 29.29 -18.94 -35.51
N ASN A 95 29.78 -19.04 -36.73
CA ASN A 95 31.18 -18.84 -37.10
C ASN A 95 31.26 -17.99 -38.38
N SER A 96 32.47 -17.83 -38.95
CA SER A 96 32.71 -17.03 -40.15
C SER A 96 31.96 -17.51 -41.40
N TYR A 97 31.35 -18.71 -41.38
CA TYR A 97 30.69 -19.34 -42.53
C TYR A 97 29.20 -19.63 -42.31
N ILE A 98 28.75 -19.83 -41.06
CA ILE A 98 27.37 -20.24 -40.74
C ILE A 98 26.87 -19.46 -39.52
N GLN A 99 25.66 -18.89 -39.61
CA GLN A 99 24.92 -18.34 -38.47
C GLN A 99 23.60 -19.11 -38.30
N GLN A 100 23.30 -19.59 -37.10
CA GLN A 100 22.14 -20.44 -36.82
C GLN A 100 21.71 -20.36 -35.34
N PHE A 101 20.52 -20.83 -35.03
CA PHE A 101 20.15 -21.14 -33.64
C PHE A 101 20.72 -22.53 -33.32
N GLY A 102 21.73 -22.61 -32.45
CA GLY A 102 22.38 -23.86 -32.08
C GLY A 102 23.31 -23.75 -30.86
N SER A 103 23.70 -24.91 -30.32
CA SER A 103 24.56 -25.05 -29.12
C SER A 103 26.06 -25.00 -29.40
N ASP A 104 26.46 -25.20 -30.65
CA ASP A 104 27.84 -25.45 -31.01
C ASP A 104 28.49 -24.17 -31.60
N TRP A 105 29.80 -24.02 -31.38
CA TRP A 105 30.77 -23.15 -32.09
C TRP A 105 31.07 -21.73 -31.54
N SER A 106 32.20 -21.21 -32.03
CA SER A 106 33.24 -20.39 -31.37
C SER A 106 32.88 -19.01 -30.83
N PHE A 107 31.69 -18.46 -31.10
CA PHE A 107 31.21 -17.20 -30.53
C PHE A 107 29.69 -17.11 -30.46
N SER A 108 29.17 -16.37 -29.48
CA SER A 108 27.76 -16.00 -29.35
C SER A 108 27.41 -14.76 -30.16
N SER A 109 26.17 -14.65 -30.65
CA SER A 109 25.72 -13.41 -31.31
C SER A 109 25.78 -12.22 -30.36
N GLU A 110 26.67 -11.26 -30.64
CA GLU A 110 26.68 -9.98 -29.96
C GLU A 110 25.93 -8.96 -30.83
N LEU A 111 24.62 -8.82 -30.60
CA LEU A 111 23.88 -7.77 -31.29
C LEU A 111 24.33 -6.39 -30.80
N ARG A 112 24.59 -5.51 -31.77
CA ARG A 112 25.01 -4.12 -31.54
C ARG A 112 24.02 -3.17 -32.19
N PHE A 113 23.52 -2.24 -31.39
CA PHE A 113 22.65 -1.18 -31.88
C PHE A 113 23.50 -0.04 -32.45
N THR A 114 22.96 0.64 -33.47
CA THR A 114 23.59 1.84 -34.06
C THR A 114 23.47 3.06 -33.15
N LYS A 115 22.49 3.03 -32.24
CA LYS A 115 22.17 4.10 -31.29
C LYS A 115 23.06 4.11 -30.06
N SER A 116 23.02 5.20 -29.31
CA SER A 116 23.77 5.30 -28.05
C SER A 116 23.18 4.38 -26.98
N ASN A 117 23.98 4.03 -25.97
CA ASN A 117 23.50 3.23 -24.83
C ASN A 117 22.32 3.89 -24.12
N ASN A 118 22.29 5.23 -24.09
CA ASN A 118 21.22 5.99 -23.46
C ASN A 118 19.90 5.86 -24.23
N GLU A 119 19.94 5.96 -25.56
CA GLU A 119 18.76 5.70 -26.41
C GLU A 119 18.24 4.28 -26.24
N ILE A 120 19.14 3.28 -26.24
CA ILE A 120 18.76 1.87 -26.05
C ILE A 120 18.18 1.67 -24.63
N ASN A 121 18.80 2.26 -23.60
CA ASN A 121 18.31 2.18 -22.24
C ASN A 121 16.90 2.76 -22.11
N ASN A 122 16.66 3.93 -22.69
CA ASN A 122 15.34 4.57 -22.66
C ASN A 122 14.29 3.74 -23.39
N TRP A 123 14.65 3.15 -24.53
CA TRP A 123 13.79 2.20 -25.23
C TRP A 123 13.46 1.00 -24.35
N LEU A 124 14.45 0.39 -23.68
CA LEU A 124 14.21 -0.73 -22.77
C LEU A 124 13.30 -0.35 -21.59
N ILE A 125 13.42 0.84 -21.01
CA ILE A 125 12.54 1.31 -19.90
C ILE A 125 11.06 1.25 -20.30
N GLU A 126 10.72 1.46 -21.57
CA GLU A 126 9.32 1.49 -22.03
C GLU A 126 8.65 0.11 -22.10
N TRP A 127 9.41 -0.97 -22.30
CA TRP A 127 8.85 -2.29 -22.61
C TRP A 127 9.52 -3.49 -21.92
N TYR A 128 10.77 -3.38 -21.49
CA TYR A 128 11.58 -4.48 -20.94
C TYR A 128 11.29 -4.69 -19.44
N PRO A 129 11.14 -5.96 -18.99
CA PRO A 129 10.78 -6.28 -17.61
C PRO A 129 11.89 -5.90 -16.63
N GLY A 130 11.50 -5.25 -15.54
CA GLY A 130 12.42 -4.83 -14.47
C GLY A 130 13.15 -3.51 -14.74
N LYS A 131 12.94 -2.88 -15.91
CA LYS A 131 13.52 -1.58 -16.27
C LYS A 131 12.57 -0.41 -16.03
N GLU A 132 11.31 -0.65 -15.65
CA GLU A 132 10.23 0.35 -15.63
C GLU A 132 10.44 1.49 -14.61
N ASN A 133 11.30 1.24 -13.63
CA ASN A 133 11.65 2.17 -12.55
C ASN A 133 12.99 2.90 -12.78
N GLU A 134 13.74 2.55 -13.81
CA GLU A 134 14.96 3.29 -14.15
C GLU A 134 14.60 4.66 -14.75
N ARG A 135 15.45 5.66 -14.50
CA ARG A 135 15.30 6.99 -15.10
C ARG A 135 15.92 7.00 -16.49
N GLN A 136 15.26 7.71 -17.42
CA GLN A 136 15.81 7.94 -18.74
C GLN A 136 17.14 8.71 -18.66
N LYS A 137 18.04 8.41 -19.59
CA LYS A 137 19.35 9.04 -19.73
C LYS A 137 19.47 9.68 -21.09
N TYR A 138 20.17 10.79 -21.19
CA TYR A 138 20.32 11.54 -22.44
C TYR A 138 21.78 11.96 -22.59
N ASP A 139 22.33 11.80 -23.78
CA ASP A 139 23.74 12.14 -24.06
C ASP A 139 24.00 13.64 -23.97
N LYS A 140 23.00 14.45 -24.36
CA LYS A 140 23.00 15.90 -24.24
C LYS A 140 21.58 16.37 -23.95
N ILE A 141 21.48 17.36 -23.07
CA ILE A 141 20.25 18.07 -22.77
C ILE A 141 20.45 19.56 -23.09
N GLU A 142 19.50 20.13 -23.82
CA GLU A 142 19.39 21.57 -24.01
C GLU A 142 18.15 22.09 -23.28
N MET A 143 18.34 23.01 -22.34
CA MET A 143 17.24 23.69 -21.65
C MET A 143 16.79 24.90 -22.46
N ILE A 144 15.51 24.97 -22.79
CA ILE A 144 14.89 26.03 -23.58
C ILE A 144 13.69 26.61 -22.84
N LYS A 145 13.25 27.82 -23.18
CA LYS A 145 11.94 28.31 -22.73
C LYS A 145 10.83 27.49 -23.35
N ASN A 146 9.79 27.17 -22.59
CA ASN A 146 8.64 26.45 -23.12
C ASN A 146 7.87 27.34 -24.11
N GLU A 147 7.52 26.76 -25.26
CA GLU A 147 6.90 27.51 -26.37
C GLU A 147 5.47 27.96 -26.06
N LYS A 148 4.75 27.23 -25.21
CA LYS A 148 3.36 27.52 -24.85
C LYS A 148 3.25 28.38 -23.58
N ASP A 149 4.17 28.18 -22.65
CA ASP A 149 4.26 28.93 -21.40
C ASP A 149 5.70 29.42 -21.20
N PRO A 150 6.05 30.63 -21.69
CA PRO A 150 7.40 31.17 -21.59
C PRO A 150 7.92 31.42 -20.17
N THR A 151 7.06 31.25 -19.14
CA THR A 151 7.47 31.32 -17.73
C THR A 151 8.12 30.02 -17.25
N LYS A 152 7.97 28.93 -18.01
CA LYS A 152 8.54 27.61 -17.72
C LYS A 152 9.65 27.26 -18.70
N TYR A 153 10.45 26.27 -18.29
CA TYR A 153 11.46 25.65 -19.13
C TYR A 153 10.97 24.33 -19.73
N SER A 154 11.60 23.92 -20.82
CA SER A 154 11.49 22.62 -21.46
C SER A 154 12.88 22.08 -21.76
N ALA A 155 13.00 20.78 -21.95
CA ALA A 155 14.27 20.13 -22.29
C ALA A 155 14.19 19.49 -23.68
N LYS A 156 15.26 19.63 -24.47
CA LYS A 156 15.45 18.91 -25.74
C LYS A 156 16.57 17.89 -25.61
N ASP A 157 16.41 16.75 -26.28
CA ASP A 157 17.44 15.73 -26.42
C ASP A 157 18.49 16.11 -27.49
N SER A 158 19.49 15.25 -27.68
CA SER A 158 20.56 15.46 -28.68
C SER A 158 20.07 15.51 -30.13
N SER A 159 18.85 15.03 -30.40
CA SER A 159 18.21 15.08 -31.73
C SER A 159 17.33 16.33 -31.89
N GLY A 160 17.22 17.18 -30.86
CA GLY A 160 16.39 18.38 -30.84
C GLY A 160 14.92 18.13 -30.50
N ASN A 161 14.55 16.91 -30.12
CA ASN A 161 13.16 16.59 -29.75
C ASN A 161 12.88 17.04 -28.31
N VAL A 162 11.69 17.60 -28.08
CA VAL A 162 11.25 17.98 -26.73
C VAL A 162 10.94 16.73 -25.91
N ILE A 163 11.57 16.62 -24.74
CA ILE A 163 11.39 15.53 -23.78
C ILE A 163 10.06 15.74 -23.03
N LYS A 164 9.28 14.66 -22.90
CA LYS A 164 7.93 14.67 -22.31
C LYS A 164 7.71 13.46 -21.42
N ASN A 165 6.90 13.59 -20.38
CA ASN A 165 6.55 12.54 -19.41
C ASN A 165 7.77 11.76 -18.88
N SER A 166 8.88 12.44 -18.65
CA SER A 166 10.18 11.80 -18.44
C SER A 166 11.07 12.60 -17.51
N TRP A 167 11.95 11.88 -16.82
CA TRP A 167 13.01 12.48 -16.02
C TRP A 167 14.06 13.10 -16.93
N VAL A 168 14.56 14.28 -16.57
CA VAL A 168 15.65 14.95 -17.26
C VAL A 168 16.78 15.10 -16.26
N ASN A 169 17.99 14.68 -16.61
CA ASN A 169 19.18 14.94 -15.81
C ASN A 169 20.08 15.94 -16.53
N ARG A 170 20.47 17.01 -15.83
CA ARG A 170 21.45 17.99 -16.30
C ARG A 170 22.38 18.33 -15.16
N GLU A 171 23.69 18.13 -15.35
CA GLU A 171 24.73 18.56 -14.40
C GLU A 171 24.47 18.08 -12.95
N ASN A 172 24.06 16.81 -12.78
CA ASN A 172 23.66 16.18 -11.50
C ASN A 172 22.37 16.71 -10.86
N GLN A 173 21.62 17.57 -11.53
CA GLN A 173 20.27 17.96 -11.14
C GLN A 173 19.23 17.18 -11.93
N TYR A 174 18.18 16.75 -11.26
CA TYR A 174 17.06 16.05 -11.89
C TYR A 174 15.86 16.99 -12.01
N PHE A 175 15.15 16.89 -13.12
CA PHE A 175 13.92 17.59 -13.41
C PHE A 175 12.91 16.56 -13.94
N PHE A 176 11.64 16.93 -14.03
CA PHE A 176 10.64 16.09 -14.69
C PHE A 176 9.83 16.91 -15.69
N ALA A 177 9.74 16.42 -16.92
CA ALA A 177 8.95 17.05 -17.97
C ALA A 177 7.54 16.43 -18.02
N ASP A 178 6.51 17.26 -18.09
CA ASP A 178 5.12 16.84 -18.24
C ASP A 178 4.78 16.38 -19.68
N ALA A 179 3.49 16.15 -19.96
CA ALA A 179 3.03 15.66 -21.26
C ALA A 179 3.22 16.68 -22.39
N GLU A 180 3.26 17.95 -22.06
CA GLU A 180 3.51 19.06 -22.96
C GLU A 180 5.01 19.35 -23.11
N GLY A 181 5.82 18.84 -22.18
CA GLY A 181 7.27 18.98 -22.12
C GLY A 181 7.73 20.14 -21.24
N ALA A 182 6.83 20.76 -20.48
CA ALA A 182 7.20 21.76 -19.47
C ALA A 182 7.80 21.05 -18.24
N LEU A 183 8.86 21.65 -17.68
CA LEU A 183 9.48 21.15 -16.46
C LEU A 183 8.60 21.49 -15.25
N LEU A 184 8.36 20.50 -14.41
CA LEU A 184 7.52 20.61 -13.22
C LEU A 184 8.21 21.40 -12.11
N THR A 185 7.38 22.05 -11.28
CA THR A 185 7.78 22.81 -10.09
C THR A 185 6.86 22.46 -8.91
N GLY A 186 7.32 22.71 -7.69
CA GLY A 186 6.58 22.45 -6.46
C GLY A 186 6.43 20.95 -6.13
N TRP A 187 5.44 20.63 -5.29
CA TRP A 187 5.11 19.25 -4.90
C TRP A 187 4.46 18.49 -6.06
N GLN A 188 4.96 17.28 -6.35
CA GLN A 188 4.50 16.44 -7.45
C GLN A 188 4.49 14.96 -7.07
N ASP A 189 3.41 14.27 -7.42
CA ASP A 189 3.31 12.81 -7.28
C ASP A 189 3.57 12.13 -8.63
N ILE A 190 4.67 11.36 -8.70
CA ILE A 190 5.13 10.72 -9.93
C ILE A 190 5.30 9.23 -9.64
N LYS A 191 4.49 8.40 -10.30
CA LYS A 191 4.50 6.92 -10.16
C LYS A 191 4.42 6.45 -8.70
N GLY A 192 3.58 7.09 -7.88
CA GLY A 192 3.34 6.72 -6.48
C GLY A 192 4.39 7.19 -5.47
N LYS A 193 5.32 8.06 -5.89
CA LYS A 193 6.28 8.74 -5.02
C LYS A 193 6.08 10.25 -5.09
N THR A 194 6.21 10.91 -3.95
CA THR A 194 6.13 12.38 -3.85
C THR A 194 7.52 13.00 -3.95
N TYR A 195 7.65 14.03 -4.77
CA TYR A 195 8.86 14.80 -5.00
C TYR A 195 8.59 16.29 -4.82
N TYR A 196 9.62 17.07 -4.53
CA TYR A 196 9.55 18.53 -4.55
C TYR A 196 10.55 19.08 -5.56
N PHE A 197 10.08 19.95 -6.46
CA PHE A 197 10.89 20.63 -7.46
C PHE A 197 10.98 22.12 -7.12
N HIS A 198 12.18 22.69 -7.16
CA HIS A 198 12.43 24.09 -6.82
C HIS A 198 11.51 25.01 -7.64
N PRO A 199 10.79 25.96 -7.01
CA PRO A 199 9.70 26.69 -7.67
C PRO A 199 10.16 27.57 -8.84
N THR A 200 11.42 28.04 -8.83
CA THR A 200 11.96 28.89 -9.91
C THR A 200 12.74 28.11 -10.96
N ASP A 201 13.54 27.13 -10.52
CA ASP A 201 14.51 26.47 -11.38
C ASP A 201 14.05 25.08 -11.83
N GLY A 202 13.09 24.47 -11.13
CA GLY A 202 12.52 23.16 -11.46
C GLY A 202 13.41 21.96 -11.14
N TYR A 203 14.58 22.14 -10.52
CA TYR A 203 15.39 21.00 -10.09
C TYR A 203 14.76 20.33 -8.86
N MET A 204 14.83 19.00 -8.82
CA MET A 204 14.34 18.16 -7.73
C MET A 204 15.20 18.37 -6.49
N VAL A 205 14.55 18.63 -5.36
CA VAL A 205 15.19 18.72 -4.06
C VAL A 205 15.45 17.31 -3.53
N THR A 206 16.69 17.08 -3.10
CA THR A 206 17.13 15.82 -2.48
C THR A 206 17.80 16.05 -1.12
N VAL A 207 17.88 17.32 -0.69
CA VAL A 207 18.62 17.71 0.52
C VAL A 207 17.75 17.49 1.75
N ASN A 208 18.31 16.82 2.75
CA ASN A 208 17.66 16.63 4.05
C ASN A 208 17.63 17.94 4.84
N GLY A 209 16.56 18.17 5.61
CA GLY A 209 16.36 19.41 6.34
C GLY A 209 16.06 20.61 5.41
N SER A 210 15.43 20.37 4.27
CA SER A 210 15.00 21.45 3.38
C SER A 210 13.78 22.16 3.96
N GLU A 211 13.84 23.48 4.10
CA GLU A 211 12.71 24.30 4.51
C GLU A 211 11.83 24.63 3.30
N ILE A 212 10.55 24.24 3.36
CA ILE A 212 9.53 24.48 2.34
C ILE A 212 8.30 25.00 3.07
N ASP A 213 7.86 26.22 2.75
CA ASP A 213 6.70 26.88 3.36
C ASP A 213 6.71 26.87 4.91
N GLY A 214 7.90 27.12 5.51
CA GLY A 214 8.09 27.18 6.96
C GLY A 214 8.12 25.81 7.67
N LYS A 215 8.16 24.72 6.91
CA LYS A 215 8.27 23.34 7.43
C LYS A 215 9.52 22.67 6.89
N TYR A 216 10.08 21.75 7.67
CA TYR A 216 11.28 21.00 7.28
C TYR A 216 10.92 19.62 6.76
N TYR A 217 11.60 19.20 5.70
CA TYR A 217 11.38 17.93 5.03
C TYR A 217 12.71 17.21 4.76
N ASN A 218 12.64 15.88 4.74
CA ASN A 218 13.75 15.00 4.40
C ASN A 218 13.41 14.21 3.13
N PHE A 219 14.43 13.89 2.33
CA PHE A 219 14.28 13.22 1.06
C PHE A 219 15.27 12.05 0.97
N ASN A 220 14.87 10.98 0.28
CA ASN A 220 15.74 9.88 -0.07
C ASN A 220 16.73 10.29 -1.16
N ASP A 221 17.76 9.47 -1.41
CA ASP A 221 18.75 9.74 -2.46
C ASP A 221 18.12 9.79 -3.86
N ASP A 222 16.99 9.10 -4.07
CA ASP A 222 16.21 9.18 -5.30
C ASP A 222 15.32 10.43 -5.37
N GLY A 223 15.31 11.28 -4.34
CA GLY A 223 14.51 12.50 -4.18
C GLY A 223 13.08 12.30 -3.69
N SER A 224 12.67 11.06 -3.40
CA SER A 224 11.34 10.82 -2.83
C SER A 224 11.25 11.32 -1.39
N LEU A 225 10.12 11.93 -1.04
CA LEU A 225 9.83 12.44 0.30
C LEU A 225 9.83 11.30 1.34
N GLN A 226 10.54 11.50 2.45
CA GLN A 226 10.50 10.60 3.60
C GLN A 226 9.25 10.86 4.45
N ARG A 227 8.53 9.79 4.81
CA ARG A 227 7.34 9.81 5.66
C ARG A 227 7.42 8.71 6.70
N SER A 228 6.89 8.98 7.88
CA SER A 228 6.82 8.05 9.02
C SER A 228 8.15 7.33 9.29
N THR A 229 9.27 8.07 9.28
CA THR A 229 10.59 7.46 9.35
C THR A 229 11.61 8.34 10.05
N TRP A 230 12.62 7.68 10.62
CA TRP A 230 13.73 8.31 11.31
C TRP A 230 14.85 8.72 10.35
N LYS A 231 15.43 9.89 10.59
CA LYS A 231 16.69 10.32 9.97
C LYS A 231 17.58 10.92 11.05
N GLY A 232 18.53 10.11 11.53
CA GLY A 232 19.33 10.47 12.71
C GLY A 232 18.42 10.66 13.92
N ASP A 233 18.47 11.84 14.53
CA ASP A 233 17.69 12.19 15.72
C ASP A 233 16.37 12.89 15.39
N THR A 234 16.04 13.04 14.11
CA THR A 234 14.80 13.64 13.62
C THR A 234 13.83 12.58 13.12
N TYR A 235 12.54 12.88 13.15
CA TYR A 235 11.49 12.00 12.61
C TYR A 235 10.54 12.79 11.71
N SER A 236 10.30 12.29 10.51
CA SER A 236 9.29 12.79 9.59
C SER A 236 7.95 12.11 9.87
N ASP A 237 6.89 12.89 10.07
CA ASP A 237 5.54 12.39 10.31
C ASP A 237 4.89 11.78 9.05
N THR A 238 3.60 11.44 9.14
CA THR A 238 2.83 10.85 8.02
C THR A 238 2.75 11.77 6.80
N ASP A 239 2.83 13.09 7.02
CA ASP A 239 2.84 14.11 5.98
C ASP A 239 4.27 14.40 5.46
N GLY A 240 5.27 13.80 6.09
CA GLY A 240 6.69 13.95 5.79
C GLY A 240 7.35 15.14 6.48
N VAL A 241 6.59 15.86 7.31
CA VAL A 241 7.06 17.03 8.04
C VAL A 241 7.92 16.56 9.20
N VAL A 242 9.12 17.14 9.35
CA VAL A 242 9.98 16.85 10.48
C VAL A 242 9.38 17.42 11.75
N ILE A 243 9.16 16.55 12.75
CA ILE A 243 8.58 16.93 14.04
C ILE A 243 9.52 17.92 14.74
N LYS A 244 9.03 19.13 15.01
CA LYS A 244 9.80 20.17 15.68
C LYS A 244 9.88 19.97 17.19
N GLU A 245 8.74 19.81 17.84
CA GLU A 245 8.60 19.89 19.29
C GLU A 245 7.48 18.95 19.81
N GLY A 246 7.59 18.61 21.09
CA GLY A 246 6.53 17.98 21.89
C GLY A 246 6.60 16.45 21.95
N LEU A 247 5.71 15.87 22.76
CA LEU A 247 5.56 14.42 22.91
C LEU A 247 4.86 13.80 21.70
N LYS A 248 5.39 12.64 21.25
CA LYS A 248 4.84 11.86 20.14
C LYS A 248 4.89 10.38 20.44
N ASP A 249 3.80 9.69 20.14
CA ASP A 249 3.76 8.24 20.07
C ASP A 249 4.18 7.80 18.66
N ILE A 250 5.28 7.07 18.56
CA ILE A 250 5.82 6.51 17.32
C ILE A 250 6.02 5.01 17.56
N ASP A 251 5.26 4.19 16.83
CA ASP A 251 5.32 2.73 16.89
C ASP A 251 5.16 2.15 18.31
N GLY A 252 4.30 2.76 19.12
CA GLY A 252 3.98 2.28 20.47
C GLY A 252 4.96 2.75 21.56
N LYS A 253 5.83 3.71 21.23
CA LYS A 253 6.83 4.30 22.12
C LYS A 253 6.68 5.80 22.14
N ILE A 254 6.87 6.39 23.32
CA ILE A 254 6.75 7.84 23.51
C ILE A 254 8.12 8.48 23.37
N TYR A 255 8.21 9.49 22.54
CA TYR A 255 9.39 10.30 22.29
C TYR A 255 9.07 11.77 22.59
N TYR A 256 10.07 12.52 23.04
CA TYR A 256 9.94 13.96 23.26
C TYR A 256 10.88 14.69 22.32
N PHE A 257 10.36 15.59 21.50
CA PHE A 257 11.15 16.35 20.54
C PHE A 257 11.36 17.78 21.01
N GLN A 258 12.56 18.31 20.79
CA GLN A 258 12.91 19.70 21.03
C GLN A 258 13.82 20.18 19.91
N ASN A 259 13.43 21.28 19.24
CA ASN A 259 14.16 21.83 18.11
C ASN A 259 14.55 20.74 17.08
N TYR A 260 13.54 20.01 16.61
CA TYR A 260 13.58 18.92 15.63
C TYR A 260 14.23 17.61 16.08
N ASN A 261 14.89 17.59 17.23
CA ASN A 261 15.67 16.44 17.67
C ASN A 261 14.98 15.74 18.84
N VAL A 262 15.07 14.41 18.85
CA VAL A 262 14.59 13.60 19.96
C VAL A 262 15.46 13.81 21.19
N ASN A 263 14.82 14.00 22.35
CA ASN A 263 15.50 14.10 23.62
C ASN A 263 15.99 12.73 24.09
N LYS A 264 17.27 12.65 24.46
CA LYS A 264 17.93 11.45 24.99
C LYS A 264 18.42 11.64 26.43
N LYS A 265 18.20 12.81 27.01
CA LYS A 265 18.66 13.17 28.36
C LYS A 265 17.53 13.04 29.35
N GLU A 266 17.87 12.81 30.61
CA GLU A 266 16.89 12.88 31.68
C GLU A 266 16.24 14.26 31.78
N ILE A 267 14.93 14.29 32.08
CA ILE A 267 14.19 15.52 32.36
C ILE A 267 13.79 15.50 33.82
N ARG A 268 14.31 16.46 34.59
CA ARG A 268 13.97 16.65 36.00
C ARG A 268 12.76 17.57 36.13
N LEU A 269 11.69 17.07 36.73
CA LEU A 269 10.44 17.78 37.01
C LEU A 269 10.41 18.10 38.51
N GLU A 270 11.16 19.13 38.91
CA GLU A 270 11.36 19.50 40.32
C GLU A 270 10.04 19.89 41.01
N ASP A 271 9.05 20.42 40.27
CA ASP A 271 7.72 20.77 40.77
C ASP A 271 6.83 19.54 41.05
N ARG A 272 7.23 18.36 40.56
CA ARG A 272 6.47 17.11 40.65
C ARG A 272 7.23 15.99 41.36
N ASP A 273 8.44 16.28 41.83
CA ASP A 273 9.35 15.31 42.46
C ASP A 273 9.74 14.09 41.60
N PHE A 274 9.79 14.24 40.26
CA PHE A 274 10.08 13.14 39.33
C PHE A 274 11.24 13.43 38.36
N ILE A 275 11.87 12.37 37.87
CA ILE A 275 12.83 12.38 36.75
C ILE A 275 12.29 11.45 35.67
N LEU A 276 12.16 11.95 34.44
CA LEU A 276 11.86 11.14 33.27
C LEU A 276 13.16 10.62 32.63
N HIS A 277 13.23 9.32 32.41
CA HIS A 277 14.41 8.64 31.86
C HIS A 277 14.17 8.20 30.42
N PHE A 278 15.04 8.64 29.52
CA PHE A 278 14.98 8.31 28.10
C PHE A 278 16.15 7.39 27.72
N SER A 279 15.89 6.45 26.80
CA SER A 279 16.92 5.61 26.19
C SER A 279 17.91 6.41 25.33
N ASP A 280 19.01 5.77 24.94
CA ASP A 280 19.98 6.33 23.96
C ASP A 280 19.35 6.64 22.59
N LYS A 281 18.19 6.04 22.29
CA LYS A 281 17.39 6.33 21.08
C LYS A 281 16.27 7.33 21.32
N GLY A 282 16.16 7.87 22.53
CA GLY A 282 15.21 8.92 22.92
C GLY A 282 13.79 8.46 23.23
N ALA A 283 13.55 7.15 23.29
CA ALA A 283 12.27 6.63 23.80
C ALA A 283 12.23 6.80 25.32
N LEU A 284 11.12 7.31 25.85
CA LEU A 284 10.83 7.36 27.28
C LEU A 284 10.69 5.93 27.81
N GLU A 285 11.41 5.60 28.88
CA GLU A 285 11.45 4.23 29.43
C GLU A 285 10.83 4.14 30.80
N ARG A 286 11.15 5.10 31.69
CA ARG A 286 10.72 5.05 33.09
C ARG A 286 10.71 6.41 33.77
N VAL A 287 10.18 6.43 34.98
CA VAL A 287 10.24 7.53 35.94
C VAL A 287 10.93 7.09 37.23
N SER A 288 11.65 8.01 37.87
CA SER A 288 12.20 7.87 39.22
C SER A 288 11.86 9.08 40.07
N ASN A 289 12.11 9.04 41.38
CA ASN A 289 12.09 10.26 42.19
C ASN A 289 13.32 11.15 41.88
N LEU A 290 13.38 12.35 42.47
CA LEU A 290 14.49 13.32 42.27
C LEU A 290 15.88 12.83 42.73
N LYS A 291 15.94 11.77 43.54
CA LYS A 291 17.18 11.12 43.97
C LYS A 291 17.63 10.01 43.00
N GLY A 292 16.86 9.72 41.97
CA GLY A 292 17.11 8.63 41.02
C GLY A 292 16.63 7.26 41.50
N GLU A 293 15.91 7.19 42.62
CA GLU A 293 15.41 5.93 43.18
C GLU A 293 14.13 5.49 42.44
N ALA A 294 13.98 4.18 42.25
CA ALA A 294 12.83 3.60 41.57
C ALA A 294 11.52 3.91 42.31
N ILE A 295 10.47 4.20 41.54
CA ILE A 295 9.10 4.30 42.06
C ILE A 295 8.58 2.87 42.33
N ASN A 296 7.77 2.71 43.39
CA ASN A 296 7.14 1.43 43.77
C ASN A 296 5.60 1.53 43.83
N SER A 297 5.02 2.39 42.99
CA SER A 297 3.59 2.68 42.91
C SER A 297 3.21 3.07 41.48
N ILE A 298 1.93 2.92 41.12
CA ILE A 298 1.42 3.44 39.85
C ILE A 298 1.39 4.96 39.97
N VAL A 299 1.99 5.67 39.01
CA VAL A 299 2.03 7.13 39.00
C VAL A 299 1.63 7.67 37.64
N ASN A 300 0.95 8.81 37.64
CA ASN A 300 0.64 9.58 36.44
C ASN A 300 1.33 10.94 36.55
N VAL A 301 2.12 11.28 35.54
CA VAL A 301 2.94 12.50 35.54
C VAL A 301 2.46 13.40 34.42
N GLY A 302 1.98 14.59 34.75
CA GLY A 302 1.73 15.63 33.75
C GLY A 302 3.05 16.07 33.12
N PHE A 303 3.11 16.19 31.79
CA PHE A 303 4.26 16.73 31.05
C PHE A 303 3.82 17.11 29.64
N ASP A 304 4.20 18.30 29.16
CA ASP A 304 3.90 18.79 27.80
C ASP A 304 2.40 18.67 27.44
N ASP A 305 1.54 19.15 28.34
CA ASP A 305 0.06 19.05 28.25
C ASP A 305 -0.52 17.63 28.12
N LYS A 306 0.31 16.60 28.35
CA LYS A 306 -0.09 15.18 28.38
C LYS A 306 0.04 14.60 29.78
N VAL A 307 -0.57 13.43 29.96
CA VAL A 307 -0.44 12.63 31.20
C VAL A 307 0.25 11.33 30.87
N LEU A 308 1.48 11.18 31.35
CA LEU A 308 2.30 9.99 31.20
C LEU A 308 1.98 9.00 32.32
N ALA A 309 1.56 7.78 31.98
CA ALA A 309 1.20 6.75 32.94
C ALA A 309 2.33 5.74 33.13
N PHE A 310 2.72 5.45 34.37
CA PHE A 310 3.81 4.52 34.69
C PHE A 310 3.33 3.37 35.57
N ASN A 311 3.88 2.18 35.33
CA ASN A 311 3.67 0.98 36.13
C ASN A 311 4.28 1.12 37.52
N LYS A 312 3.99 0.14 38.40
CA LYS A 312 4.53 0.10 39.78
C LYS A 312 6.04 0.12 39.87
N ASP A 313 6.75 -0.39 38.86
CA ASP A 313 8.21 -0.41 38.80
C ASP A 313 8.81 0.87 38.18
N GLY A 314 7.96 1.88 37.90
CA GLY A 314 8.33 3.12 37.26
C GLY A 314 8.44 3.03 35.74
N SER A 315 8.30 1.87 35.09
CA SER A 315 8.32 1.77 33.62
C SER A 315 7.11 2.47 32.99
N ILE A 316 7.28 3.11 31.83
CA ILE A 316 6.15 3.72 31.11
C ILE A 316 5.16 2.64 30.67
N LEU A 317 3.87 2.92 30.80
CA LEU A 317 2.82 2.07 30.28
C LEU A 317 2.88 2.08 28.74
N LYS A 318 2.81 0.90 28.11
CA LYS A 318 2.84 0.81 26.65
C LYS A 318 1.57 1.45 26.08
N THR A 319 1.67 2.21 25.00
CA THR A 319 0.47 2.72 24.34
C THR A 319 -0.31 1.58 23.67
N GLY A 320 -1.63 1.73 23.60
CA GLY A 320 -2.57 0.68 23.24
C GLY A 320 -3.03 -0.14 24.44
N ILE A 321 -3.05 -1.47 24.27
CA ILE A 321 -3.58 -2.43 25.24
C ILE A 321 -2.47 -3.01 26.11
N ASN A 322 -2.67 -2.97 27.42
CA ASN A 322 -1.85 -3.63 28.44
C ASN A 322 -2.71 -4.68 29.14
N LYS A 323 -2.30 -5.96 29.11
CA LYS A 323 -3.06 -7.06 29.71
C LYS A 323 -2.46 -7.45 31.05
N ARG A 324 -3.31 -7.61 32.06
CA ARG A 324 -2.99 -8.26 33.34
C ARG A 324 -4.10 -9.27 33.65
N GLU A 325 -3.91 -10.10 34.67
CA GLU A 325 -4.88 -11.13 35.02
C GLU A 325 -6.28 -10.53 35.25
N GLY A 326 -7.25 -10.93 34.44
CA GLY A 326 -8.65 -10.47 34.53
C GLY A 326 -8.88 -9.00 34.17
N ILE A 327 -7.92 -8.29 33.55
CA ILE A 327 -8.08 -6.88 33.19
C ILE A 327 -7.28 -6.49 31.94
N ILE A 328 -7.90 -5.68 31.09
CA ILE A 328 -7.26 -4.95 30.00
C ILE A 328 -7.23 -3.47 30.38
N GLU A 329 -6.05 -2.88 30.38
CA GLU A 329 -5.82 -1.46 30.59
C GLU A 329 -5.53 -0.80 29.25
N TYR A 330 -6.18 0.33 28.99
CA TYR A 330 -5.92 1.16 27.83
C TYR A 330 -5.13 2.41 28.20
N TYR A 331 -4.11 2.69 27.41
CA TYR A 331 -3.34 3.91 27.50
C TYR A 331 -3.02 4.45 26.12
N SER A 332 -3.13 5.75 25.93
CA SER A 332 -2.51 6.45 24.82
C SER A 332 -1.98 7.79 25.29
N LEU A 333 -1.03 8.34 24.55
CA LEU A 333 -0.51 9.67 24.84
C LEU A 333 -1.62 10.74 24.78
N GLU A 334 -2.64 10.53 23.94
CA GLU A 334 -3.75 11.49 23.74
C GLU A 334 -4.84 11.36 24.80
N ASP A 335 -5.27 10.14 25.15
CA ASP A 335 -6.37 9.92 26.10
C ASP A 335 -5.91 9.73 27.55
N GLY A 336 -4.62 9.48 27.77
CA GLY A 336 -4.09 9.05 29.06
C GLY A 336 -4.55 7.63 29.45
N SER A 337 -4.48 7.33 30.74
CA SER A 337 -4.77 6.00 31.32
C SER A 337 -6.20 5.85 31.86
N PHE A 338 -7.06 6.87 31.71
CA PHE A 338 -8.40 6.91 32.32
C PHE A 338 -9.54 7.00 31.30
N HIS A 339 -9.29 6.66 30.03
CA HIS A 339 -10.29 6.71 28.97
C HIS A 339 -11.57 5.94 29.34
N THR A 340 -12.74 6.55 29.10
CA THR A 340 -14.04 5.89 29.25
C THR A 340 -14.79 5.97 27.93
N GLY A 341 -15.25 4.82 27.44
CA GLY A 341 -15.98 4.71 26.18
C GLY A 341 -15.40 3.67 25.24
N TRP A 342 -15.85 3.75 23.99
CA TRP A 342 -15.49 2.83 22.92
C TRP A 342 -14.16 3.22 22.28
N LYS A 343 -13.27 2.24 22.09
CA LYS A 343 -12.01 2.42 21.34
C LYS A 343 -11.82 1.34 20.29
N MET A 344 -11.41 1.75 19.10
CA MET A 344 -10.92 0.86 18.05
C MET A 344 -9.40 0.71 18.19
N ILE A 345 -8.93 -0.52 18.35
CA ILE A 345 -7.51 -0.85 18.52
C ILE A 345 -7.24 -2.09 17.67
N ASP A 346 -6.31 -1.98 16.72
CA ASP A 346 -5.95 -3.05 15.78
C ASP A 346 -7.16 -3.71 15.08
N GLY A 347 -8.10 -2.88 14.63
CA GLY A 347 -9.32 -3.33 13.95
C GLY A 347 -10.36 -4.00 14.87
N LYS A 348 -10.12 -4.08 16.18
CA LYS A 348 -11.03 -4.64 17.17
C LYS A 348 -11.64 -3.53 18.01
N ARG A 349 -12.93 -3.66 18.34
CA ARG A 349 -13.64 -2.72 19.21
C ARG A 349 -13.54 -3.15 20.67
N TYR A 350 -13.23 -2.24 21.57
CA TYR A 350 -13.20 -2.44 23.01
C TYR A 350 -14.01 -1.36 23.71
N TYR A 351 -14.48 -1.65 24.92
CA TYR A 351 -15.10 -0.65 25.80
C TYR A 351 -14.31 -0.56 27.09
N PHE A 352 -13.91 0.66 27.45
CA PHE A 352 -13.18 0.93 28.69
C PHE A 352 -14.03 1.75 29.64
N THR A 353 -13.90 1.48 30.93
CA THR A 353 -14.45 2.29 32.03
C THR A 353 -13.28 2.67 32.91
N ASN A 354 -12.99 3.97 33.00
CA ASN A 354 -11.83 4.50 33.71
C ASN A 354 -10.50 3.81 33.30
N GLY A 355 -10.30 3.61 32.00
CA GLY A 355 -9.11 2.94 31.45
C GLY A 355 -9.16 1.42 31.47
N HIS A 356 -10.19 0.80 32.05
CA HIS A 356 -10.23 -0.63 32.29
C HIS A 356 -11.34 -1.35 31.52
N ASN A 357 -11.04 -2.56 31.04
CA ASN A 357 -11.99 -3.53 30.57
C ASN A 357 -11.80 -4.83 31.36
N THR A 358 -12.88 -5.29 32.00
CA THR A 358 -12.89 -6.45 32.91
C THR A 358 -13.95 -7.48 32.51
N THR A 359 -14.49 -7.41 31.29
CA THR A 359 -15.54 -8.30 30.81
C THR A 359 -14.96 -9.21 29.74
N PHE A 360 -15.01 -10.52 29.96
CA PHE A 360 -14.44 -11.54 29.08
C PHE A 360 -15.39 -12.73 29.00
N ASN A 361 -15.63 -13.22 27.78
CA ASN A 361 -16.60 -14.29 27.52
C ASN A 361 -17.98 -14.05 28.16
N ASP A 362 -18.39 -12.78 28.23
CA ASP A 362 -19.59 -12.39 28.95
C ASP A 362 -20.25 -11.16 28.31
N TYR A 363 -21.48 -10.91 28.72
CA TYR A 363 -22.32 -9.82 28.24
C TYR A 363 -22.17 -8.60 29.14
N LYS A 364 -22.20 -7.42 28.53
CA LYS A 364 -22.32 -6.16 29.24
C LYS A 364 -23.39 -5.30 28.59
N ASP A 365 -24.29 -4.79 29.42
CA ASP A 365 -25.23 -3.76 29.00
C ASP A 365 -24.52 -2.41 29.05
N ILE A 366 -24.45 -1.71 27.91
CA ILE A 366 -23.84 -0.39 27.75
C ILE A 366 -24.88 0.47 27.05
N ASP A 367 -25.31 1.55 27.72
CA ASP A 367 -26.31 2.49 27.21
C ASP A 367 -27.61 1.83 26.70
N GLY A 368 -28.08 0.80 27.42
CA GLY A 368 -29.31 0.07 27.10
C GLY A 368 -29.17 -0.97 25.98
N LYS A 369 -27.96 -1.19 25.46
CA LYS A 369 -27.67 -2.21 24.45
C LYS A 369 -26.80 -3.32 25.04
N LYS A 370 -27.11 -4.57 24.69
CA LYS A 370 -26.34 -5.74 25.12
C LYS A 370 -25.21 -6.04 24.13
N TYR A 371 -23.99 -6.11 24.65
CA TYR A 371 -22.77 -6.44 23.90
C TYR A 371 -22.14 -7.71 24.46
N TYR A 372 -21.58 -8.54 23.59
CA TYR A 372 -20.76 -9.69 24.01
C TYR A 372 -19.28 -9.36 23.89
N PHE A 373 -18.55 -9.55 24.98
CA PHE A 373 -17.10 -9.42 25.03
C PHE A 373 -16.48 -10.80 24.89
N ASN A 374 -15.61 -10.96 23.90
CA ASN A 374 -14.87 -12.20 23.68
C ASN A 374 -13.82 -12.42 24.76
N GLU A 375 -13.17 -13.58 24.75
CA GLU A 375 -12.05 -13.92 25.65
C GLU A 375 -10.91 -12.91 25.59
N ASP A 376 -10.69 -12.27 24.44
CA ASP A 376 -9.68 -11.24 24.28
C ASP A 376 -10.15 -9.84 24.70
N GLY A 377 -11.37 -9.72 25.26
CA GLY A 377 -12.02 -8.49 25.71
C GLY A 377 -12.59 -7.62 24.58
N SER A 378 -12.51 -8.08 23.33
CA SER A 378 -13.04 -7.34 22.18
C SER A 378 -14.53 -7.63 21.92
N VAL A 379 -15.19 -6.71 21.23
CA VAL A 379 -16.60 -6.75 20.83
C VAL A 379 -16.65 -6.85 19.31
N ASN A 380 -16.55 -8.08 18.78
CA ASN A 380 -16.55 -8.33 17.33
C ASN A 380 -17.40 -9.55 16.93
N LYS A 381 -18.27 -10.05 17.80
CA LYS A 381 -19.10 -11.22 17.47
C LYS A 381 -20.17 -10.79 16.46
N THR A 382 -20.19 -11.40 15.28
CA THR A 382 -21.21 -11.16 14.24
C THR A 382 -21.98 -12.44 13.98
N GLY A 383 -23.27 -12.35 13.71
CA GLY A 383 -24.12 -13.51 13.40
C GLY A 383 -24.90 -14.03 14.61
N PHE A 384 -25.47 -15.23 14.47
CA PHE A 384 -26.35 -15.84 15.46
C PHE A 384 -25.58 -16.48 16.62
N GLU A 385 -26.07 -16.29 17.84
CA GLU A 385 -25.52 -16.93 19.05
C GLU A 385 -26.64 -17.37 20.00
N LYS A 386 -26.48 -18.54 20.63
CA LYS A 386 -27.40 -19.02 21.67
C LYS A 386 -26.81 -18.79 23.06
N ILE A 387 -27.53 -18.04 23.88
CA ILE A 387 -27.07 -17.48 25.16
C ILE A 387 -28.17 -17.76 26.18
N ASP A 388 -27.87 -18.53 27.23
CA ASP A 388 -28.86 -19.00 28.22
C ASP A 388 -30.13 -19.56 27.57
N GLY A 389 -29.94 -20.33 26.49
CA GLY A 389 -31.03 -20.93 25.72
C GLY A 389 -31.75 -20.01 24.72
N LYS A 390 -31.53 -18.70 24.78
CA LYS A 390 -32.14 -17.68 23.90
C LYS A 390 -31.23 -17.38 22.71
N LEU A 391 -31.81 -17.16 21.54
CA LEU A 391 -31.08 -16.85 20.32
C LEU A 391 -30.94 -15.34 20.15
N TYR A 392 -29.76 -14.86 19.80
CA TYR A 392 -29.47 -13.45 19.51
C TYR A 392 -28.78 -13.37 18.14
N HIS A 393 -28.83 -12.21 17.51
CA HIS A 393 -28.03 -11.93 16.31
C HIS A 393 -27.28 -10.62 16.49
N PHE A 394 -25.97 -10.63 16.28
CA PHE A 394 -25.11 -9.47 16.43
C PHE A 394 -24.70 -8.93 15.06
N ASP A 395 -24.75 -7.61 14.87
CA ASP A 395 -24.26 -6.98 13.63
C ASP A 395 -22.73 -6.90 13.56
N LYS A 396 -22.22 -6.29 12.48
CA LYS A 396 -20.78 -6.08 12.26
C LYS A 396 -20.09 -5.23 13.34
N LYS A 397 -20.85 -4.52 14.17
CA LYS A 397 -20.36 -3.70 15.27
C LYS A 397 -20.46 -4.42 16.62
N GLY A 398 -20.93 -5.67 16.63
CA GLY A 398 -21.17 -6.48 17.82
C GLY A 398 -22.42 -6.08 18.60
N GLU A 399 -23.36 -5.35 17.98
CA GLU A 399 -24.61 -4.92 18.61
C GLU A 399 -25.70 -5.98 18.43
N ALA A 400 -26.30 -6.44 19.55
CA ALA A 400 -27.48 -7.31 19.49
C ALA A 400 -28.62 -6.59 18.76
N GLN A 401 -29.10 -7.19 17.68
CA GLN A 401 -30.19 -6.62 16.91
C GLN A 401 -31.51 -6.72 17.67
N THR A 402 -32.33 -5.69 17.56
CA THR A 402 -33.68 -5.60 18.16
C THR A 402 -34.72 -5.37 17.06
N GLY A 403 -35.98 -5.69 17.35
CA GLY A 403 -37.09 -5.53 16.41
C GLY A 403 -37.02 -6.47 15.22
N TRP A 404 -37.67 -6.07 14.12
CA TRP A 404 -37.69 -6.81 12.86
C TRP A 404 -36.34 -6.76 12.14
N GLN A 405 -35.83 -7.93 11.75
CA GLN A 405 -34.58 -8.07 11.02
C GLN A 405 -34.70 -9.07 9.88
N THR A 406 -33.97 -8.81 8.79
CA THR A 406 -33.84 -9.74 7.67
C THR A 406 -32.42 -10.22 7.57
N ILE A 407 -32.23 -11.52 7.79
CA ILE A 407 -30.93 -12.17 7.83
C ILE A 407 -31.02 -13.38 6.91
N ASP A 408 -30.12 -13.47 5.93
CA ASP A 408 -30.10 -14.54 4.92
C ASP A 408 -31.47 -14.80 4.26
N ASN A 409 -32.15 -13.71 3.86
CA ASN A 409 -33.50 -13.71 3.26
C ASN A 409 -34.61 -14.34 4.13
N LYS A 410 -34.40 -14.44 5.44
CA LYS A 410 -35.39 -14.87 6.43
C LYS A 410 -35.70 -13.73 7.39
N TYR A 411 -36.93 -13.70 7.89
CA TYR A 411 -37.38 -12.70 8.84
C TYR A 411 -37.30 -13.20 10.28
N TYR A 412 -36.80 -12.34 11.15
CA TYR A 412 -36.62 -12.56 12.58
C TYR A 412 -37.22 -11.38 13.33
N TYR A 413 -37.77 -11.63 14.51
CA TYR A 413 -38.14 -10.58 15.45
C TYR A 413 -37.37 -10.78 16.76
N PHE A 414 -36.55 -9.80 17.10
CA PHE A 414 -35.81 -9.74 18.36
C PHE A 414 -36.54 -8.79 19.32
N ASP A 415 -36.66 -9.18 20.59
CA ASP A 415 -37.26 -8.30 21.59
C ASP A 415 -36.36 -7.10 21.96
N GLU A 416 -36.82 -6.21 22.83
CA GLU A 416 -36.07 -5.03 23.26
C GLU A 416 -34.73 -5.35 23.94
N LYS A 417 -34.56 -6.60 24.43
CA LYS A 417 -33.32 -7.09 25.03
C LYS A 417 -32.45 -7.86 24.02
N GLY A 418 -32.87 -7.92 22.75
CA GLY A 418 -32.17 -8.56 21.64
C GLY A 418 -32.42 -10.06 21.51
N ALA A 419 -33.33 -10.66 22.28
CA ALA A 419 -33.60 -12.09 22.19
C ALA A 419 -34.64 -12.38 21.09
N ALA A 420 -34.33 -13.31 20.19
CA ALA A 420 -35.24 -13.75 19.13
C ALA A 420 -36.47 -14.42 19.73
N LYS A 421 -37.66 -14.04 19.23
CA LYS A 421 -38.89 -14.75 19.55
C LYS A 421 -38.85 -16.17 18.98
N ARG A 422 -39.51 -17.09 19.69
CA ARG A 422 -39.76 -18.47 19.29
C ARG A 422 -41.21 -18.82 19.58
N GLY A 423 -41.78 -19.69 18.76
CA GLY A 423 -43.19 -20.05 18.84
C GLY A 423 -44.11 -18.88 18.46
N TRP A 424 -45.32 -18.89 19.00
CA TRP A 424 -46.33 -17.87 18.76
C TRP A 424 -45.96 -16.53 19.41
N PHE A 425 -46.04 -15.43 18.65
CA PHE A 425 -45.91 -14.09 19.19
C PHE A 425 -46.77 -13.07 18.42
N GLN A 426 -47.05 -11.94 19.05
CA GLN A 426 -47.85 -10.86 18.49
C GLN A 426 -47.13 -9.51 18.70
N VAL A 427 -47.00 -8.73 17.63
CA VAL A 427 -46.32 -7.42 17.63
C VAL A 427 -47.13 -6.41 16.81
N GLY A 428 -47.04 -5.13 17.18
CA GLY A 428 -47.73 -4.04 16.48
C GLY A 428 -46.92 -3.54 15.29
N GLY A 429 -47.57 -3.34 14.14
CA GLY A 429 -46.93 -2.98 12.87
C GLY A 429 -46.25 -4.18 12.21
N GLY A 430 -46.69 -4.53 11.00
CA GLY A 430 -46.12 -5.64 10.24
C GLY A 430 -44.76 -5.28 9.63
N TYR A 431 -43.97 -6.31 9.26
CA TYR A 431 -42.78 -6.13 8.44
C TYR A 431 -43.20 -5.38 7.16
N HIS A 432 -42.88 -4.07 7.07
CA HIS A 432 -43.24 -3.13 5.99
C HIS A 432 -44.62 -2.42 6.00
N PHE A 433 -45.47 -2.50 7.03
CA PHE A 433 -46.79 -1.84 7.03
C PHE A 433 -46.89 -0.62 7.97
N PRO A 434 -47.33 0.56 7.49
CA PRO A 434 -47.71 1.70 8.32
C PRO A 434 -49.11 1.59 8.94
N ASP A 435 -49.87 0.52 8.66
CA ASP A 435 -51.23 0.35 9.15
C ASP A 435 -51.30 -0.10 10.62
N TYR A 436 -52.27 0.46 11.35
CA TYR A 436 -52.54 0.18 12.76
C TYR A 436 -53.14 -1.22 12.95
N GLY A 437 -52.38 -2.14 13.56
CA GLY A 437 -52.87 -3.46 13.93
C GLY A 437 -51.80 -4.34 14.58
N TYR A 438 -52.24 -5.33 15.36
CA TYR A 438 -51.39 -6.35 15.95
C TYR A 438 -51.49 -7.66 15.16
N PHE A 439 -50.38 -8.12 14.57
CA PHE A 439 -50.35 -9.35 13.77
C PHE A 439 -49.75 -10.51 14.56
N THR A 440 -50.28 -11.71 14.36
CA THR A 440 -49.75 -12.94 14.97
C THR A 440 -48.79 -13.64 14.01
N TYR A 441 -47.63 -14.04 14.53
CA TYR A 441 -46.57 -14.74 13.81
C TYR A 441 -46.21 -16.03 14.54
N TYR A 442 -45.51 -16.92 13.83
CA TYR A 442 -44.88 -18.08 14.44
C TYR A 442 -43.40 -18.14 14.04
N ALA A 443 -42.51 -18.02 15.03
CA ALA A 443 -41.08 -18.22 14.86
C ALA A 443 -40.69 -19.68 15.11
N LYS A 444 -39.92 -20.25 14.19
CA LYS A 444 -39.36 -21.61 14.28
C LYS A 444 -38.28 -21.69 15.37
N GLU A 445 -37.77 -22.89 15.63
CA GLU A 445 -36.64 -23.11 16.55
C GLU A 445 -35.37 -22.34 16.15
N ASP A 446 -35.14 -22.18 14.84
CA ASP A 446 -34.04 -21.37 14.30
C ASP A 446 -34.26 -19.85 14.47
N GLY A 447 -35.40 -19.43 15.03
CA GLY A 447 -35.79 -18.03 15.26
C GLY A 447 -36.44 -17.33 14.07
N SER A 448 -36.38 -17.90 12.87
CA SER A 448 -37.03 -17.29 11.69
C SER A 448 -38.51 -17.63 11.63
N ILE A 449 -39.32 -16.72 11.10
CA ILE A 449 -40.77 -16.94 10.96
C ILE A 449 -41.12 -17.73 9.70
N TYR A 450 -42.31 -18.33 9.71
CA TYR A 450 -42.91 -18.88 8.50
C TYR A 450 -43.48 -17.76 7.61
N THR A 451 -43.22 -17.84 6.30
CA THR A 451 -43.77 -16.93 5.28
C THR A 451 -44.19 -17.70 4.04
N ASN A 452 -45.25 -17.22 3.39
CA ASN A 452 -45.81 -17.74 2.13
C ASN A 452 -45.98 -19.27 2.12
N THR A 453 -46.56 -19.81 3.19
CA THR A 453 -46.63 -21.25 3.40
C THR A 453 -47.85 -21.68 4.21
N LYS A 454 -48.14 -22.98 4.20
CA LYS A 454 -49.10 -23.63 5.08
C LYS A 454 -48.36 -24.65 5.92
N VAL A 455 -48.51 -24.59 7.24
CA VAL A 455 -47.80 -25.48 8.18
C VAL A 455 -48.75 -26.00 9.25
N GLU A 456 -48.49 -27.21 9.71
CA GLU A 456 -49.19 -27.80 10.83
C GLU A 456 -48.41 -27.58 12.13
N ILE A 457 -49.06 -26.99 13.13
CA ILE A 457 -48.48 -26.71 14.44
C ILE A 457 -49.45 -27.26 15.48
N ASN A 458 -49.01 -28.22 16.30
CA ASN A 458 -49.82 -28.88 17.33
C ASN A 458 -51.16 -29.44 16.80
N GLY A 459 -51.14 -30.11 15.63
CA GLY A 459 -52.32 -30.76 15.05
C GLY A 459 -53.32 -29.81 14.35
N LYS A 460 -52.97 -28.53 14.18
CA LYS A 460 -53.77 -27.55 13.45
C LYS A 460 -52.98 -26.91 12.31
N THR A 461 -53.60 -26.82 11.14
CA THR A 461 -53.01 -26.17 9.96
C THR A 461 -53.20 -24.65 10.04
N TYR A 462 -52.13 -23.90 9.79
CA TYR A 462 -52.10 -22.45 9.71
C TYR A 462 -51.50 -22.00 8.38
N LYS A 463 -52.06 -20.94 7.80
CA LYS A 463 -51.52 -20.29 6.59
C LYS A 463 -50.81 -19.00 6.98
N PHE A 464 -49.61 -18.80 6.45
CA PHE A 464 -48.83 -17.59 6.63
C PHE A 464 -48.65 -16.88 5.29
N ASP A 465 -48.95 -15.57 5.25
CA ASP A 465 -48.77 -14.76 4.05
C ASP A 465 -47.27 -14.47 3.77
N ASN A 466 -46.97 -13.71 2.73
CA ASN A 466 -45.60 -13.36 2.34
C ASN A 466 -44.84 -12.51 3.38
N HIS A 467 -45.53 -11.91 4.34
CA HIS A 467 -44.94 -11.16 5.47
C HIS A 467 -44.96 -11.98 6.78
N GLY A 468 -45.52 -13.19 6.74
CA GLY A 468 -45.61 -14.12 7.85
C GLY A 468 -46.76 -13.86 8.80
N HIS A 469 -47.75 -13.08 8.39
CA HIS A 469 -48.99 -12.92 9.16
C HIS A 469 -49.79 -14.22 9.12
N LYS A 470 -50.26 -14.66 10.28
CA LYS A 470 -51.21 -15.77 10.39
C LYS A 470 -52.54 -15.37 9.75
N GLY A 471 -52.87 -15.97 8.61
CA GLY A 471 -54.20 -15.94 8.01
C GLY A 471 -55.14 -16.91 8.73
N PHE A 472 -56.44 -16.59 8.73
CA PHE A 472 -57.50 -17.48 9.21
C PHE A 472 -57.80 -18.60 8.21
#